data_AF-A0A126YYP6-F1
#
_entry.id   AF-A0A126YYP6-F1
#
_cell.length_a   1.000
_cell.length_b   1.000
_cell.length_c   1.000
_cell.angle_alpha   90.00
_cell.angle_beta   90.00
_cell.angle_gamma   90.00
#
_symmetry.space_group_name_H-M   'P 1'
#
loop_
_entity.id
_entity.type
_entity.pdbx_description
1 polymer ?
#
loop_
_entity_poly.entity_id
_entity_poly.type
_entity_poly.pdbx_seq_one_letter_code
_entity_poly.pdbx_strand_id
1 'polypeptide(L)'
;MHSSAIQALIVLTDPSCVFTLDLVHDGYTSAADIAMRVSARLDIPLAQAAEVLDGLVGIDFVERVGPDEIASKGLEAFGDRCSEAADHLAWLRSVGDDENAQDIVDAIEAAWGARSLDDRRRRRAAGFRRSPAGLRHAARLRARTLGFAFADGPADAAAEGRDEARAS
;
A
#
# COMPACT_ATOMS: atom_id res chain seq x y z
N MET A 1 7.48 -12.27 -10.07
CA MET A 1 7.07 -10.95 -10.57
C MET A 1 5.84 -10.38 -9.85
N HIS A 2 4.86 -11.21 -9.42
CA HIS A 2 3.64 -10.72 -8.74
C HIS A 2 3.86 -10.01 -7.38
N SER A 3 4.98 -10.27 -6.68
CA SER A 3 5.20 -9.75 -5.33
C SER A 3 5.33 -8.21 -5.28
N SER A 4 6.06 -7.59 -6.22
CA SER A 4 6.28 -6.15 -6.22
C SER A 4 5.04 -5.35 -6.61
N ALA A 5 4.27 -5.84 -7.59
CA ALA A 5 3.01 -5.22 -7.98
C ALA A 5 1.98 -5.26 -6.85
N ILE A 6 1.86 -6.40 -6.15
CA ILE A 6 0.96 -6.51 -4.98
C ILE A 6 1.42 -5.57 -3.85
N GLN A 7 2.72 -5.50 -3.57
CA GLN A 7 3.27 -4.54 -2.61
C GLN A 7 2.92 -3.10 -3.00
N ALA A 8 3.05 -2.75 -4.28
CA ALA A 8 2.67 -1.43 -4.78
C ALA A 8 1.17 -1.15 -4.58
N LEU A 9 0.29 -2.13 -4.83
CA LEU A 9 -1.14 -1.97 -4.55
C LEU A 9 -1.43 -1.76 -3.06
N ILE A 10 -0.75 -2.48 -2.17
CA ILE A 10 -0.88 -2.28 -0.72
C ILE A 10 -0.47 -0.86 -0.34
N VAL A 11 0.66 -0.37 -0.85
CA VAL A 11 1.14 1.00 -0.60
C VAL A 11 0.15 2.05 -1.11
N LEU A 12 -0.34 1.89 -2.34
CA LEU A 12 -1.19 2.87 -3.01
C LEU A 12 -2.61 2.93 -2.41
N THR A 13 -3.03 1.90 -1.68
CA THR A 13 -4.34 1.82 -0.99
C THR A 13 -4.29 2.22 0.49
N ASP A 14 -3.11 2.46 1.07
CA ASP A 14 -2.95 2.93 2.44
C ASP A 14 -2.72 4.46 2.50
N PRO A 15 -3.64 5.24 3.12
CA PRO A 15 -3.46 6.68 3.29
C PRO A 15 -2.13 7.08 3.94
N SER A 16 -1.64 6.28 4.88
CA SER A 16 -0.43 6.53 5.66
C SER A 16 0.80 6.37 4.79
N CYS A 17 0.84 5.33 3.97
CA CYS A 17 1.89 5.11 2.99
C CYS A 17 1.93 6.25 1.96
N VAL A 18 0.79 6.56 1.34
CA VAL A 18 0.73 7.62 0.31
C VAL A 18 1.12 8.98 0.89
N PHE A 19 0.65 9.33 2.09
CA PHE A 19 1.03 10.61 2.70
C PHE A 19 2.50 10.65 3.14
N THR A 20 3.06 9.52 3.57
CA THR A 20 4.51 9.42 3.85
C THR A 20 5.33 9.67 2.59
N LEU A 21 4.91 9.10 1.45
CA LEU A 21 5.56 9.32 0.16
C LEU A 21 5.48 10.78 -0.30
N ASP A 22 4.32 11.45 -0.15
CA ASP A 22 4.19 12.88 -0.44
C ASP A 22 5.24 13.67 0.35
N LEU A 23 5.38 13.43 1.65
CA LEU A 23 6.35 14.14 2.50
C LEU A 23 7.79 13.91 2.03
N VAL A 24 8.17 12.67 1.74
CA VAL A 24 9.52 12.36 1.28
C VAL A 24 9.79 13.01 -0.09
N HIS A 25 8.81 13.04 -0.99
CA HIS A 25 8.93 13.73 -2.28
C HIS A 25 8.94 15.26 -2.16
N ASP A 26 8.28 15.81 -1.14
CA ASP A 26 8.32 17.23 -0.79
C ASP A 26 9.65 17.64 -0.10
N GLY A 27 10.57 16.69 0.12
CA GLY A 27 11.91 16.94 0.64
C GLY A 27 12.04 16.82 2.16
N TYR A 28 11.06 16.24 2.85
CA TYR A 28 11.23 15.89 4.26
C TYR A 28 12.16 14.69 4.39
N THR A 29 13.22 14.82 5.18
CA THR A 29 14.25 13.77 5.33
C THR A 29 14.35 13.17 6.72
N SER A 30 13.87 13.81 7.79
CA SER A 30 13.92 13.24 9.14
C SER A 30 12.78 12.23 9.35
N ALA A 31 13.12 10.99 9.72
CA ALA A 31 12.14 9.94 9.98
C ALA A 31 11.18 10.33 11.13
N ALA A 32 11.69 10.98 12.18
CA ALA A 32 10.89 11.46 13.29
C ALA A 32 9.88 12.56 12.87
N ASP A 33 10.30 13.54 12.05
CA ASP A 33 9.39 14.60 11.58
C ASP A 33 8.32 14.04 10.62
N ILE A 34 8.71 13.13 9.72
CA ILE A 34 7.78 12.45 8.82
C ILE A 34 6.71 11.70 9.63
N ALA A 35 7.12 10.84 10.58
CA ALA A 35 6.19 10.07 11.41
C ALA A 35 5.25 10.98 12.22
N MET A 36 5.77 12.07 12.79
CA MET A 36 4.97 13.05 13.53
C MET A 36 3.91 13.70 12.63
N ARG A 37 4.27 14.09 11.40
CA ARG A 37 3.33 14.71 10.45
C ARG A 37 2.26 13.73 9.99
N VAL A 38 2.63 12.48 9.72
CA VAL A 38 1.70 11.42 9.32
C VAL A 38 0.71 11.14 10.44
N SER A 39 1.22 10.95 11.67
CA SER A 39 0.41 10.77 12.88
C SER A 39 -0.60 11.91 13.06
N ALA A 40 -0.14 13.15 13.00
CA ALA A 40 -1.00 14.33 13.17
C ALA A 40 -2.03 14.49 12.04
N ARG A 41 -1.65 14.18 10.78
CA ARG A 41 -2.54 14.36 9.62
C ARG A 41 -3.66 13.33 9.59
N LEU A 42 -3.33 12.08 9.91
CA LEU A 42 -4.24 10.94 9.74
C LEU A 42 -4.87 10.47 11.05
N ASP A 43 -4.54 11.11 12.17
CA ASP A 43 -5.02 10.78 13.50
C ASP A 43 -4.73 9.31 13.87
N ILE A 44 -3.48 8.89 13.66
CA ILE A 44 -2.97 7.56 14.00
C ILE A 44 -1.84 7.66 15.05
N PRO A 45 -1.61 6.61 15.86
CA PRO A 45 -0.50 6.59 16.81
C PRO A 45 0.85 6.85 16.14
N LEU A 46 1.73 7.60 16.80
CA LEU A 46 3.07 7.90 16.29
C LEU A 46 3.89 6.64 16.00
N ALA A 47 3.78 5.61 16.84
CA ALA A 47 4.45 4.33 16.63
C ALA A 47 4.00 3.66 15.32
N GLN A 48 2.70 3.68 15.02
CA GLN A 48 2.18 3.16 13.76
C GLN A 48 2.68 3.96 12.56
N ALA A 49 2.77 5.30 12.67
CA ALA A 49 3.33 6.13 11.60
C ALA A 49 4.82 5.82 11.35
N ALA A 50 5.60 5.55 12.40
CA ALA A 50 6.99 5.12 12.27
C ALA A 50 7.10 3.73 11.61
N GLU A 51 6.26 2.77 12.01
CA GLU A 51 6.20 1.44 11.38
C GLU A 51 5.86 1.52 9.88
N VAL A 52 4.98 2.44 9.48
CA VAL A 52 4.68 2.69 8.06
C VAL A 52 5.93 3.12 7.29
N LEU A 53 6.70 4.06 7.84
CA LEU A 53 7.93 4.52 7.22
C LEU A 53 8.97 3.41 7.11
N ASP A 54 9.17 2.62 8.18
CA ASP A 54 10.08 1.47 8.15
C ASP A 54 9.61 0.40 7.16
N GLY A 55 8.30 0.19 7.05
CA GLY A 55 7.70 -0.66 6.03
C GLY A 55 8.08 -0.19 4.63
N LEU A 56 7.89 1.09 4.31
CA LEU A 56 8.22 1.68 3.01
C LEU A 56 9.72 1.58 2.68
N VAL A 57 10.60 1.68 3.68
CA VAL A 57 12.04 1.40 3.51
C VAL A 57 12.26 -0.08 3.18
N GLY A 58 11.61 -0.99 3.92
CA GLY A 58 11.74 -2.43 3.75
C GLY A 58 11.28 -2.96 2.39
N ILE A 59 10.36 -2.26 1.71
CA ILE A 59 9.89 -2.57 0.36
C ILE A 59 10.42 -1.62 -0.72
N ASP A 60 11.47 -0.85 -0.39
CA ASP A 60 12.24 -0.04 -1.34
C ASP A 60 11.43 1.03 -2.09
N PHE A 61 10.46 1.65 -1.42
CA PHE A 61 9.76 2.84 -1.92
C PHE A 61 10.50 4.14 -1.54
N VAL A 62 11.21 4.12 -0.42
CA VAL A 62 12.09 5.18 0.07
C VAL A 62 13.36 4.51 0.60
N GLU A 63 14.42 5.28 0.82
CA GLU A 63 15.68 4.75 1.34
C GLU A 63 16.09 5.41 2.64
N ARG A 64 16.72 4.61 3.51
CA ARG A 64 17.37 5.10 4.72
C ARG A 64 18.85 5.36 4.41
N VAL A 65 19.25 6.62 4.39
CA VAL A 65 20.62 7.07 4.04
C VAL A 65 21.46 7.39 5.28
N GLY A 66 20.83 7.46 6.45
CA GLY A 66 21.49 7.66 7.73
C GLY A 66 20.65 7.14 8.90
N PRO A 67 21.09 7.33 10.16
CA PRO A 67 20.38 6.82 11.34
C PRO A 67 18.93 7.32 11.45
N ASP A 68 18.67 8.59 11.13
CA ASP A 68 17.33 9.21 11.13
C ASP A 68 16.98 9.83 9.75
N GLU A 69 17.79 9.56 8.72
CA GLU A 69 17.68 10.24 7.44
C GLU A 69 17.07 9.33 6.36
N ILE A 70 16.03 9.84 5.72
CA ILE A 70 15.24 9.23 4.65
C ILE A 70 15.44 10.03 3.38
N ALA A 71 15.62 9.34 2.26
CA ALA A 71 15.63 9.95 0.94
C ALA A 71 14.61 9.29 0.00
N SER A 72 14.19 10.08 -0.98
CA SER A 72 13.33 9.61 -2.06
C SER A 72 14.13 8.78 -3.05
N LYS A 73 13.54 7.69 -3.56
CA LYS A 73 14.05 6.98 -4.75
C LYS A 73 13.81 7.74 -6.06
N GLY A 74 13.11 8.88 -6.02
CA GLY A 74 12.75 9.68 -7.17
C GLY A 74 11.39 9.32 -7.77
N LEU A 75 10.85 10.24 -8.57
CA LEU A 75 9.53 10.09 -9.21
C LEU A 75 9.52 9.03 -10.32
N GLU A 76 10.66 8.77 -10.95
CA GLU A 76 10.80 7.72 -11.96
C GLU A 76 10.57 6.33 -11.34
N ALA A 77 11.30 6.00 -10.27
CA ALA A 77 11.13 4.76 -9.53
C ALA A 77 9.69 4.60 -8.98
N PHE A 78 9.08 5.68 -8.49
CA PHE A 78 7.68 5.65 -8.09
C PHE A 78 6.72 5.41 -9.27
N GLY A 79 7.02 5.96 -10.45
CA GLY A 79 6.30 5.74 -11.69
C GLY A 79 6.36 4.29 -12.16
N ASP A 80 7.50 3.63 -12.01
CA ASP A 80 7.66 2.20 -12.31
C ASP A 80 6.76 1.35 -11.40
N ARG A 81 6.74 1.62 -10.09
CA ARG A 81 5.83 0.94 -9.15
C ARG A 81 4.36 1.15 -9.49
N CYS A 82 3.99 2.37 -9.89
CA CYS A 82 2.63 2.67 -10.35
C CYS A 82 2.27 1.89 -11.62
N SER A 83 3.23 1.72 -12.54
CA SER A 83 3.04 0.97 -13.78
C SER A 83 2.87 -0.53 -13.50
N GLU A 84 3.70 -1.10 -12.62
CA GLU A 84 3.55 -2.49 -12.15
C GLU A 84 2.17 -2.74 -11.52
N ALA A 85 1.71 -1.81 -10.66
CA ALA A 85 0.37 -1.87 -10.06
C ALA A 85 -0.74 -1.79 -11.10
N ALA A 86 -0.61 -0.91 -12.10
CA ALA A 86 -1.60 -0.76 -13.18
C ALA A 86 -1.68 -2.01 -14.06
N ASP A 87 -0.54 -2.59 -14.43
CA ASP A 87 -0.46 -3.84 -15.20
C ASP A 87 -1.10 -5.00 -14.42
N HIS A 88 -0.90 -5.06 -13.10
CA HIS A 88 -1.52 -6.07 -12.25
C HIS A 88 -3.05 -5.91 -12.15
N LEU A 89 -3.54 -4.67 -12.08
CA LEU A 89 -4.98 -4.39 -12.15
C LEU A 89 -5.58 -4.77 -13.51
N ALA A 90 -4.85 -4.55 -14.60
CA ALA A 90 -5.25 -4.99 -15.93
C ALA A 90 -5.28 -6.53 -16.03
N TRP A 91 -4.30 -7.21 -15.43
CA TRP A 91 -4.28 -8.67 -15.34
C TRP A 91 -5.48 -9.23 -14.57
N LEU A 92 -5.83 -8.67 -13.40
CA LEU A 92 -7.01 -9.08 -12.62
C LEU A 92 -8.29 -9.02 -13.47
N ARG A 93 -8.48 -7.93 -14.21
CA ARG A 93 -9.62 -7.81 -15.15
C ARG A 93 -9.55 -8.86 -16.27
N SER A 94 -8.36 -9.12 -16.82
CA SER A 94 -8.19 -10.10 -17.90
C SER A 94 -8.53 -11.54 -17.48
N VAL A 95 -8.38 -11.87 -16.19
CA VAL A 95 -8.76 -13.18 -15.62
C VAL A 95 -10.18 -13.19 -15.04
N GLY A 96 -10.96 -12.12 -15.25
CA GLY A 96 -12.37 -12.00 -14.84
C GLY A 96 -12.61 -11.57 -13.40
N ASP A 97 -11.58 -11.06 -12.71
CA ASP A 97 -11.69 -10.51 -11.34
C ASP A 97 -11.87 -8.98 -11.34
N ASP A 98 -12.87 -8.52 -12.11
CA ASP A 98 -13.19 -7.10 -12.25
C ASP A 98 -13.63 -6.44 -10.93
N GLU A 99 -14.30 -7.20 -10.04
CA GLU A 99 -14.74 -6.66 -8.75
C GLU A 99 -13.54 -6.33 -7.84
N ASN A 100 -12.57 -7.24 -7.73
CA ASN A 100 -11.36 -6.98 -6.95
C ASN A 100 -10.55 -5.83 -7.55
N ALA A 101 -10.38 -5.81 -8.88
CA ALA A 101 -9.69 -4.72 -9.56
C ALA A 101 -10.37 -3.37 -9.29
N GLN A 102 -11.71 -3.31 -9.34
CA GLN A 102 -12.46 -2.08 -9.06
C GLN A 102 -12.40 -1.69 -7.58
N ASP A 103 -12.56 -2.65 -6.64
CA ASP A 103 -12.43 -2.40 -5.21
C ASP A 103 -11.05 -1.79 -4.87
N ILE A 104 -9.99 -2.23 -5.55
CA ILE A 104 -8.63 -1.69 -5.38
C ILE A 104 -8.51 -0.28 -5.97
N VAL A 105 -9.04 -0.01 -7.16
CA VAL A 105 -9.03 1.34 -7.75
C VAL A 105 -9.76 2.33 -6.85
N ASP A 106 -10.94 1.97 -6.37
CA ASP A 106 -11.72 2.82 -5.45
C ASP A 106 -10.96 3.03 -4.12
N ALA A 107 -10.22 2.01 -3.66
CA ALA A 107 -9.38 2.13 -2.47
C ALA A 107 -8.17 3.06 -2.69
N ILE A 108 -7.54 3.03 -3.86
CA ILE A 108 -6.48 3.98 -4.23
C ILE A 108 -7.05 5.40 -4.22
N GLU A 109 -8.19 5.64 -4.86
CA GLU A 109 -8.83 6.96 -4.84
C GLU A 109 -9.17 7.42 -3.41
N ALA A 110 -9.67 6.53 -2.57
CA ALA A 110 -9.98 6.81 -1.17
C ALA A 110 -8.73 7.11 -0.35
N ALA A 111 -7.65 6.34 -0.50
CA ALA A 111 -6.37 6.62 0.15
C ALA A 111 -5.85 8.00 -0.22
N TRP A 112 -5.95 8.32 -1.51
CA TRP A 112 -5.53 9.61 -2.03
C TRP A 112 -6.42 10.76 -1.55
N GLY A 113 -7.72 10.52 -1.39
CA GLY A 113 -8.66 11.48 -0.82
C GLY A 113 -8.45 11.73 0.67
N ALA A 114 -8.05 10.71 1.44
CA ALA A 114 -7.90 10.79 2.89
C ALA A 114 -6.76 11.74 3.31
N ARG A 115 -5.64 11.78 2.57
CA ARG A 115 -4.52 12.69 2.85
C ARG A 115 -4.74 14.14 2.40
N SER A 116 -5.74 14.37 1.56
CA SER A 116 -6.00 15.67 0.92
C SER A 116 -6.41 16.76 1.93
N LEU A 117 -6.00 18.01 1.67
CA LEU A 117 -6.48 19.17 2.41
C LEU A 117 -7.96 19.52 2.12
N ASP A 118 -8.54 18.99 1.04
CA ASP A 118 -9.94 19.21 0.67
C ASP A 118 -10.90 18.33 1.52
N ASP A 119 -11.68 18.98 2.39
CA ASP A 119 -12.70 18.36 3.25
C ASP A 119 -13.72 17.50 2.49
N ARG A 120 -14.07 17.85 1.24
CA ARG A 120 -15.00 17.05 0.43
C ARG A 120 -14.33 15.76 -0.02
N ARG A 121 -13.05 15.80 -0.41
CA ARG A 121 -12.27 14.59 -0.73
C ARG A 121 -12.11 13.69 0.49
N ARG A 122 -11.75 14.25 1.66
CA ARG A 122 -11.65 13.47 2.90
C ARG A 122 -12.95 12.81 3.31
N ARG A 123 -14.08 13.52 3.19
CA ARG A 123 -15.41 12.95 3.49
C ARG A 123 -15.80 11.82 2.54
N ARG A 124 -15.50 11.94 1.24
CA ARG A 124 -15.72 10.85 0.26
C ARG A 124 -14.87 9.63 0.58
N ALA A 125 -13.58 9.82 0.86
CA ALA A 125 -12.68 8.75 1.30
C ALA A 125 -13.17 8.03 2.57
N ALA A 126 -13.66 8.78 3.56
CA ALA A 126 -14.27 8.20 4.76
C ALA A 126 -15.59 7.45 4.47
N GLY A 127 -16.29 7.80 3.40
CA GLY A 127 -17.45 7.08 2.89
C GLY A 127 -17.08 5.70 2.34
N PHE A 128 -16.03 5.62 1.53
CA PHE A 128 -15.55 4.36 0.93
C PHE A 128 -15.28 3.28 1.99
N ARG A 129 -14.58 3.62 3.09
CA ARG A 129 -14.25 2.66 4.16
C ARG A 129 -15.46 1.97 4.79
N ARG A 130 -16.65 2.58 4.70
CA ARG A 130 -17.92 2.05 5.23
C ARG A 130 -18.81 1.41 4.15
N SER A 131 -18.40 1.50 2.89
CA SER A 131 -19.12 0.90 1.76
C SER A 131 -18.85 -0.61 1.66
N PRO A 132 -19.71 -1.37 0.96
CA PRO A 132 -19.46 -2.79 0.69
C PRO A 132 -18.09 -3.05 0.04
N ALA A 133 -17.69 -2.25 -0.94
CA ALA A 133 -16.39 -2.33 -1.61
C ALA A 133 -15.23 -2.14 -0.62
N GLY A 134 -15.30 -1.11 0.22
CA GLY A 134 -14.29 -0.85 1.25
C GLY A 134 -14.19 -1.97 2.29
N LEU A 135 -15.32 -2.59 2.66
CA LEU A 135 -15.32 -3.73 3.58
C LEU A 135 -14.69 -4.99 2.96
N ARG A 136 -14.96 -5.27 1.68
CA ARG A 136 -14.31 -6.37 0.96
C ARG A 136 -12.82 -6.13 0.79
N HIS A 137 -12.42 -4.92 0.39
CA HIS A 137 -11.01 -4.53 0.31
C HIS A 137 -10.28 -4.74 1.65
N ALA A 138 -10.87 -4.26 2.75
CA ALA A 138 -10.32 -4.47 4.10
C ALA A 138 -10.25 -5.95 4.49
N ALA A 139 -11.22 -6.77 4.08
CA ALA A 139 -11.18 -8.21 4.30
C ALA A 139 -10.02 -8.88 3.54
N ARG A 140 -9.78 -8.49 2.28
CA ARG A 140 -8.65 -9.01 1.46
C ARG A 140 -7.30 -8.63 2.05
N LEU A 141 -7.13 -7.40 2.53
CA LEU A 141 -5.91 -6.97 3.23
C LEU A 141 -5.65 -7.83 4.48
N ARG A 142 -6.67 -8.04 5.32
CA ARG A 142 -6.53 -8.89 6.53
C ARG A 142 -6.21 -10.34 6.20
N ALA A 143 -6.80 -10.86 5.13
CA ALA A 143 -6.54 -12.21 4.64
C ALA A 143 -5.21 -12.33 3.87
N ARG A 144 -4.50 -11.21 3.61
CA ARG A 144 -3.33 -11.15 2.74
C ARG A 144 -3.59 -11.69 1.32
N THR A 145 -4.80 -11.45 0.82
CA THR A 145 -5.26 -11.88 -0.50
C THR A 145 -5.50 -10.71 -1.46
N LEU A 146 -5.08 -9.49 -1.09
CA LEU A 146 -5.17 -8.33 -2.00
C LEU A 146 -4.36 -8.61 -3.26
N GLY A 147 -4.96 -8.41 -4.43
CA GLY A 147 -4.30 -8.62 -5.72
C GLY A 147 -4.18 -10.08 -6.16
N PHE A 148 -4.60 -11.07 -5.37
CA PHE A 148 -4.66 -12.46 -5.82
C PHE A 148 -5.99 -12.69 -6.55
N ALA A 149 -5.95 -13.40 -7.69
CA ALA A 149 -7.16 -13.75 -8.42
C ALA A 149 -7.94 -14.86 -7.69
N PHE A 150 -9.24 -14.99 -7.96
CA PHE A 150 -10.09 -16.05 -7.39
C PHE A 150 -9.54 -17.49 -7.56
N ALA A 151 -8.74 -17.73 -8.61
CA ALA A 151 -8.14 -19.03 -8.89
C ALA A 151 -6.89 -19.34 -8.04
N ASP A 152 -6.27 -18.31 -7.44
CA ASP A 152 -5.08 -18.43 -6.57
C ASP A 152 -5.51 -18.51 -5.10
N GLY A 153 -6.51 -19.36 -4.80
CA GLY A 153 -6.85 -19.67 -3.41
C GLY A 153 -5.62 -20.11 -2.59
N PRO A 154 -5.69 -20.17 -1.26
CA PRO A 154 -4.54 -20.36 -0.35
C PRO A 154 -3.84 -21.75 -0.43
N ALA A 155 -3.78 -22.37 -1.60
CA ALA A 155 -3.06 -23.59 -1.89
C ALA A 155 -1.54 -23.38 -1.98
N ASP A 156 -1.06 -22.21 -2.43
CA ASP A 156 0.39 -21.96 -2.56
C ASP A 156 1.07 -21.52 -1.25
N ALA A 157 0.34 -20.92 -0.30
CA ALA A 157 0.89 -20.63 1.03
C ALA A 157 1.18 -21.90 1.86
N ALA A 158 0.61 -23.05 1.48
CA ALA A 158 0.82 -24.33 2.14
C ALA A 158 1.93 -25.18 1.49
N ALA A 159 2.49 -24.74 0.37
CA ALA A 159 3.53 -25.46 -0.38
C ALA A 159 4.95 -25.09 0.10
N GLU A 160 5.21 -23.82 0.43
CA GLU A 160 6.54 -23.37 0.87
C GLU A 160 6.92 -23.86 2.28
N GLY A 161 5.96 -24.29 3.10
CA GLY A 161 6.22 -24.83 4.45
C GLY A 161 6.53 -26.33 4.52
N ARG A 162 6.52 -27.06 3.40
CA ARG A 162 6.74 -28.54 3.39
C ARG A 162 8.09 -28.98 2.84
N ASP A 163 8.84 -28.10 2.20
CA ASP A 163 10.13 -28.48 1.59
C ASP A 163 11.34 -28.38 2.53
N GLU A 164 11.22 -27.73 3.69
CA GLU A 164 12.29 -27.74 4.71
C GLU A 164 12.29 -28.98 5.62
N ALA A 165 11.24 -29.81 5.58
CA ALA A 165 11.13 -31.00 6.43
C ALA A 165 11.74 -32.29 5.83
N ARG A 166 12.44 -32.21 4.69
CA ARG A 166 13.02 -33.39 4.00
C ARG A 166 14.54 -33.36 3.76
N ALA A 167 15.25 -32.41 4.36
CA ALA A 167 16.70 -32.42 4.41
C ALA A 167 17.17 -32.52 5.87
N SER A 168 17.02 -33.71 6.46
CA SER A 168 17.72 -34.13 7.69
C SER A 168 18.10 -35.60 7.55
#